data_AF-A0AA47MUV9-F1
#
_entry.id   AF-A0AA47MUV9-F1
#
_cell.length_a   1.000
_cell.length_b   1.000
_cell.length_c   1.000
_cell.angle_alpha   90.00
_cell.angle_beta   90.00
_cell.angle_gamma   90.00
#
_symmetry.space_group_name_H-M   'P 1'
#
loop_
_entity.id
_entity.type
_entity.pdbx_description
1 polymer ?
#
loop_
_entity_poly.entity_id
_entity_poly.type
_entity_poly.pdbx_seq_one_letter_code
_entity_poly.pdbx_strand_id
1 'polypeptide(L)'
;MLESVHSFFSVSLVNHHKFVDTQRKLGLQPSERVQLSNTRACQLRSLNAVLDNFPGIIECLSTINTPMAVGLKAKLALLSVTACLHRYLQKETIDLSQTVTYKDAVIDSLKEKCSDATAADLHTRTKALCEANQIAVPEPSSGQRRKTKQMDGFVV
;
A
#
# COMPACT_ATOMS: atom_id res chain seq x y z
N MET A 1 -6.56 3.50 5.44
CA MET A 1 -5.96 2.25 4.88
C MET A 1 -6.21 1.05 5.77
N LEU A 2 -5.83 1.07 7.05
CA LEU A 2 -6.22 0.01 8.02
C LEU A 2 -7.73 -0.23 8.01
N GLU A 3 -8.52 0.84 7.97
CA GLU A 3 -9.97 0.80 7.81
C GLU A 3 -10.42 0.13 6.51
N SER A 4 -9.71 0.36 5.39
CA SER A 4 -10.00 -0.27 4.10
C SER A 4 -9.66 -1.76 4.12
N VAL A 5 -8.54 -2.16 4.74
CA VAL A 5 -8.17 -3.56 4.95
C VAL A 5 -9.20 -4.24 5.84
N HIS A 6 -9.53 -3.62 6.98
CA HIS A 6 -10.53 -4.10 7.92
C HIS A 6 -11.89 -4.26 7.22
N SER A 7 -12.40 -3.23 6.55
CA SER A 7 -13.68 -3.27 5.85
C SER A 7 -13.73 -4.35 4.77
N PHE A 8 -12.70 -4.48 3.93
CA PHE A 8 -12.64 -5.48 2.85
C PHE A 8 -12.81 -6.93 3.34
N PHE A 9 -12.28 -7.17 4.54
CA PHE A 9 -12.13 -8.48 5.13
C PHE A 9 -13.20 -8.79 6.18
N SER A 10 -13.76 -7.78 6.84
CA SER A 10 -14.83 -7.90 7.85
C SER A 10 -16.23 -7.81 7.24
N VAL A 11 -16.42 -7.07 6.15
CA VAL A 11 -17.75 -6.89 5.52
C VAL A 11 -18.15 -8.10 4.66
N SER A 12 -17.18 -8.85 4.12
CA SER A 12 -17.44 -10.04 3.30
C SER A 12 -16.97 -11.31 4.00
N LEU A 13 -17.93 -12.15 4.41
CA LEU A 13 -17.67 -13.46 5.02
C LEU A 13 -16.84 -14.37 4.10
N VAL A 14 -17.02 -14.24 2.78
CA VAL A 14 -16.24 -14.97 1.77
C VAL A 14 -14.77 -14.55 1.78
N ASN A 15 -14.50 -13.24 1.84
CA ASN A 15 -13.12 -12.73 1.92
C ASN A 15 -12.49 -13.06 3.29
N HIS A 16 -13.32 -13.14 4.34
CA HIS A 16 -12.88 -13.60 5.65
C HIS A 16 -12.38 -15.04 5.59
N HIS A 17 -13.22 -15.99 5.14
CA HIS A 17 -12.84 -17.40 5.07
C HIS A 17 -11.63 -17.63 4.15
N LYS A 18 -11.61 -17.00 2.97
CA LYS A 18 -10.46 -17.13 2.04
C LYS A 18 -9.13 -16.73 2.68
N PHE A 19 -9.13 -15.70 3.50
CA PHE A 19 -7.92 -15.27 4.19
C PHE A 19 -7.53 -16.22 5.30
N VAL A 20 -8.48 -16.71 6.10
CA VAL A 20 -8.20 -17.69 7.16
C VAL A 20 -7.59 -18.96 6.56
N ASP A 21 -8.12 -19.43 5.43
CA ASP A 21 -7.56 -20.55 4.70
C ASP A 21 -6.16 -20.24 4.14
N THR A 22 -5.94 -19.01 3.66
CA THR A 22 -4.62 -18.57 3.18
C THR A 22 -3.61 -18.49 4.32
N GLN A 23 -4.00 -18.01 5.51
CA GLN A 23 -3.15 -18.01 6.70
C GLN A 23 -2.73 -19.44 7.06
N ARG A 24 -3.69 -20.38 7.07
CA ARG A 24 -3.42 -21.79 7.37
C ARG A 24 -2.45 -22.40 6.35
N LYS A 25 -2.64 -22.14 5.05
CA LYS A 25 -1.77 -22.64 3.98
C LYS A 25 -0.33 -22.11 4.09
N LEU A 26 -0.16 -20.87 4.54
CA LEU A 26 1.14 -20.22 4.68
C LEU A 26 1.78 -20.45 6.06
N GLY A 27 1.13 -21.20 6.96
CA GLY A 27 1.61 -21.42 8.33
C GLY A 27 1.63 -20.16 9.19
N LEU A 28 0.82 -19.15 8.85
CA LEU A 28 0.73 -17.89 9.60
C LEU A 28 -0.10 -18.08 10.87
N GLN A 29 0.26 -17.34 11.92
CA GLN A 29 -0.51 -17.35 13.16
C GLN A 29 -1.94 -16.84 12.92
N PRO A 30 -2.97 -17.53 13.43
CA PRO A 30 -4.35 -17.06 13.32
C PRO A 30 -4.46 -15.71 14.04
N SER A 31 -4.96 -14.70 13.33
CA SER A 31 -5.07 -13.35 13.87
C SER A 31 -6.42 -12.77 13.48
N GLU A 32 -7.26 -12.51 14.48
CA GLU A 32 -8.52 -11.76 14.35
C GLU A 32 -8.21 -10.25 14.21
N ARG A 33 -7.63 -9.94 13.06
CA ARG A 33 -7.70 -8.69 12.28
C ARG A 33 -7.98 -7.38 13.02
N VAL A 34 -6.97 -6.51 12.92
CA VAL A 34 -7.06 -5.04 12.72
C VAL A 34 -8.24 -4.40 13.45
N GLN A 35 -8.12 -4.24 14.76
CA GLN A 35 -9.08 -3.47 15.53
C GLN A 35 -8.96 -1.99 15.13
N LEU A 36 -10.06 -1.41 14.65
CA LEU A 36 -10.14 0.03 14.41
C LEU A 36 -10.28 0.74 15.75
N SER A 37 -9.27 1.53 16.10
CA SER A 37 -9.23 2.31 17.33
C SER A 37 -8.44 3.59 17.08
N ASN A 38 -8.81 4.64 17.80
CA ASN A 38 -8.11 5.92 17.76
C ASN A 38 -6.95 6.00 18.76
N THR A 39 -6.78 4.98 19.60
CA THR A 39 -5.68 4.93 20.56
C THR A 39 -4.40 4.46 19.89
N ARG A 40 -3.28 5.16 20.15
CA ARG A 40 -1.96 4.86 19.56
C ARG A 40 -1.55 3.39 19.75
N ALA A 41 -1.76 2.82 20.93
CA ALA A 41 -1.40 1.43 21.24
C ALA A 41 -2.21 0.41 20.42
N CYS A 42 -3.49 0.65 20.18
CA CYS A 42 -4.30 -0.23 19.35
C CYS A 42 -3.97 -0.07 17.86
N GLN A 43 -3.68 1.15 17.40
CA GLN A 43 -3.22 1.38 16.02
C GLN A 43 -1.91 0.67 15.72
N LEU A 44 -0.95 0.71 16.66
CA LEU A 44 0.32 -0.02 16.55
C LEU A 44 0.12 -1.53 16.49
N ARG A 45 -0.73 -2.09 17.38
CA ARG A 45 -1.07 -3.52 17.35
C ARG A 45 -1.72 -3.93 16.03
N SER A 46 -2.65 -3.12 15.53
CA SER A 46 -3.31 -3.36 14.26
C SER A 46 -2.35 -3.27 13.07
N LEU A 47 -1.39 -2.33 13.09
CA LEU A 47 -0.33 -2.25 12.07
C LEU A 47 0.58 -3.47 12.10
N ASN A 48 1.05 -3.87 13.28
CA ASN A 48 1.89 -5.05 13.44
C ASN A 48 1.14 -6.30 12.96
N ALA A 49 -0.15 -6.46 13.31
CA ALA A 49 -0.96 -7.56 12.81
C ALA A 49 -1.09 -7.60 11.27
N VAL A 50 -1.19 -6.44 10.61
CA VAL A 50 -1.15 -6.35 9.12
C VAL A 50 0.22 -6.75 8.59
N LEU A 51 1.30 -6.32 9.22
CA LEU A 51 2.67 -6.63 8.79
C LEU A 51 3.03 -8.11 8.98
N ASP A 52 2.56 -8.73 10.07
CA ASP A 52 2.80 -10.14 10.37
C ASP A 52 2.00 -11.06 9.44
N ASN A 53 0.82 -10.61 9.02
CA ASN A 53 -0.02 -11.32 8.05
C ASN A 53 0.16 -10.84 6.61
N PHE A 54 1.16 -9.99 6.36
CA PHE A 54 1.32 -9.33 5.06
C PHE A 54 1.37 -10.31 3.87
N PRO A 55 2.12 -11.43 3.92
CA PRO A 55 2.13 -12.40 2.83
C PRO A 55 0.74 -12.99 2.56
N GLY A 56 0.01 -13.35 3.61
CA GLY A 56 -1.34 -13.89 3.49
C GLY A 56 -2.35 -12.88 2.96
N ILE A 57 -2.21 -11.61 3.33
CA ILE A 57 -3.05 -10.53 2.79
C ILE A 57 -2.79 -10.35 1.29
N ILE A 58 -1.52 -10.28 0.87
CA ILE A 58 -1.15 -10.09 -0.54
C ILE A 58 -1.58 -11.27 -1.40
N GLU A 59 -1.38 -12.50 -0.93
CA GLU A 59 -1.83 -13.71 -1.62
C GLU A 59 -3.35 -13.69 -1.80
N CYS A 60 -4.08 -13.43 -0.70
CA CYS A 60 -5.53 -13.40 -0.72
C CYS A 60 -6.07 -12.30 -1.66
N LEU A 61 -5.47 -11.10 -1.65
CA LEU A 61 -5.85 -10.02 -2.58
C LEU A 61 -5.48 -10.33 -4.03
N SER A 62 -4.41 -11.09 -4.27
CA SER A 62 -3.99 -11.47 -5.63
C SER A 62 -4.94 -12.49 -6.25
N THR A 63 -5.62 -13.30 -5.44
CA THR A 63 -6.68 -14.21 -5.91
C THR A 63 -8.02 -13.51 -6.19
N ILE A 64 -8.18 -12.24 -5.77
CA ILE A 64 -9.44 -11.50 -5.89
C ILE A 64 -9.27 -10.36 -6.91
N ASN A 65 -9.81 -10.54 -8.12
CA ASN A 65 -9.70 -9.57 -9.23
C ASN A 65 -10.72 -8.40 -9.14
N THR A 66 -10.97 -7.87 -7.95
CA THR A 66 -11.83 -6.67 -7.81
C THR A 66 -10.99 -5.40 -7.86
N PRO A 67 -11.49 -4.28 -8.42
CA PRO A 67 -10.78 -2.99 -8.41
C PRO A 67 -10.34 -2.55 -7.01
N MET A 68 -11.16 -2.86 -6.00
CA MET A 68 -10.86 -2.60 -4.60
C MET A 68 -9.67 -3.42 -4.09
N ALA A 69 -9.57 -4.71 -4.44
CA ALA A 69 -8.45 -5.55 -4.06
C ALA A 69 -7.13 -5.10 -4.72
N VAL A 70 -7.19 -4.69 -5.99
CA VAL A 70 -6.05 -4.11 -6.71
C VAL A 70 -5.58 -2.82 -6.04
N GLY A 71 -6.51 -1.91 -5.75
CA GLY A 71 -6.20 -0.66 -5.06
C GLY A 71 -5.65 -0.89 -3.64
N LEU A 72 -6.15 -1.90 -2.93
CA LEU A 72 -5.66 -2.25 -1.59
C LEU A 72 -4.24 -2.85 -1.64
N LYS A 73 -3.96 -3.73 -2.63
CA LYS A 73 -2.63 -4.30 -2.86
C LYS A 73 -1.59 -3.20 -3.12
N ALA A 74 -1.93 -2.20 -3.94
CA ALA A 74 -1.04 -1.07 -4.20
C ALA A 74 -0.74 -0.25 -2.93
N LYS A 75 -1.75 0.02 -2.10
CA LYS A 75 -1.57 0.73 -0.81
C LYS A 75 -0.72 -0.08 0.17
N LEU A 76 -0.90 -1.39 0.20
CA LEU A 76 -0.13 -2.31 1.06
C LEU A 76 1.33 -2.42 0.60
N ALA A 77 1.60 -2.37 -0.71
CA ALA A 77 2.96 -2.34 -1.23
C ALA A 77 3.73 -1.11 -0.71
N LEU A 78 3.08 0.06 -0.62
CA LEU A 78 3.70 1.26 -0.04
C LEU A 78 4.06 1.06 1.44
N LEU A 79 3.17 0.43 2.20
CA LEU A 79 3.42 0.07 3.60
C LEU A 79 4.66 -0.84 3.74
N SER A 80 4.80 -1.81 2.84
CA SER A 80 5.91 -2.78 2.89
C SER A 80 7.28 -2.12 2.74
N VAL A 81 7.37 -1.05 1.94
CA VAL A 81 8.61 -0.26 1.79
C VAL A 81 9.03 0.31 3.13
N THR A 82 8.08 0.81 3.93
CA THR A 82 8.36 1.39 5.25
C THR A 82 8.49 0.37 6.38
N ALA A 83 8.12 -0.89 6.15
CA ALA A 83 8.04 -1.91 7.19
C ALA A 83 9.40 -2.26 7.80
N CYS A 84 10.46 -2.27 7.00
CA CYS A 84 11.82 -2.56 7.46
C CYS A 84 12.31 -1.50 8.46
N LEU A 85 12.12 -0.22 8.14
CA LEU A 85 12.47 0.89 9.03
C LEU A 85 11.61 0.86 10.31
N HIS A 86 10.30 0.64 10.17
CA HIS A 86 9.39 0.52 11.32
C HIS A 86 9.82 -0.57 12.31
N ARG A 87 10.08 -1.79 11.81
CA ARG A 87 10.54 -2.91 12.67
C ARG A 87 11.89 -2.63 13.30
N TYR A 88 12.80 -1.98 12.57
CA TYR A 88 14.11 -1.62 13.10
C TYR A 88 14.01 -0.62 14.25
N LEU A 89 13.16 0.39 14.12
CA LEU A 89 12.92 1.41 15.15
C LEU A 89 12.16 0.88 16.39
N GLN A 90 11.59 -0.33 16.33
CA GLN A 90 10.96 -0.97 17.48
C GLN A 90 11.92 -1.79 18.35
N LYS A 91 13.20 -1.89 17.98
CA LYS A 91 14.21 -2.58 18.78
C LYS A 91 14.52 -1.80 20.05
N GLU A 92 14.85 -2.53 21.13
CA GLU A 92 15.26 -1.95 22.42
C GLU A 92 16.54 -1.12 22.30
N THR A 93 17.47 -1.56 21.44
CA THR A 93 18.70 -0.85 21.11
C THR A 93 18.75 -0.55 19.62
N ILE A 94 19.10 0.69 19.27
CA ILE A 94 19.11 1.18 17.89
C ILE A 94 20.50 1.72 17.56
N ASP A 95 21.11 1.21 16.48
CA ASP A 95 22.27 1.84 15.86
C ASP A 95 21.80 2.95 14.91
N LEU A 96 22.25 4.18 15.17
CA LEU A 96 21.93 5.37 14.40
C LEU A 96 22.46 5.30 12.97
N SER A 97 23.64 4.71 12.75
CA SER A 97 24.22 4.60 11.41
C SER A 97 23.35 3.72 10.50
N GLN A 98 22.93 2.56 11.01
CA GLN A 98 22.02 1.65 10.34
C GLN A 98 20.61 2.24 10.20
N THR A 99 20.16 3.10 11.13
CA THR A 99 18.90 3.85 11.00
C THR A 99 18.94 4.75 9.76
N VAL A 100 20.04 5.47 9.56
CA VAL A 100 20.23 6.34 8.38
C VAL A 100 20.17 5.51 7.11
N THR A 101 20.83 4.36 7.06
CA THR A 101 20.76 3.44 5.91
C THR A 101 19.34 2.99 5.60
N TYR A 102 18.56 2.56 6.61
CA TYR A 102 17.16 2.17 6.38
C TYR A 102 16.30 3.34 5.91
N LYS A 103 16.52 4.53 6.46
CA LYS A 103 15.83 5.76 6.06
C LYS A 103 16.14 6.10 4.60
N ASP A 104 17.41 6.05 4.19
CA ASP A 104 17.81 6.33 2.80
C ASP A 104 17.26 5.26 1.84
N ALA A 105 17.31 3.98 2.21
CA ALA A 105 16.74 2.90 1.41
C ALA A 105 15.21 3.05 1.18
N VAL A 106 14.48 3.50 2.19
CA VAL A 106 13.04 3.84 2.07
C VAL A 106 12.86 5.01 1.10
N ILE A 107 13.65 6.08 1.25
CA ILE A 107 13.57 7.26 0.39
C ILE A 107 13.84 6.89 -1.06
N ASP A 108 14.90 6.13 -1.34
CA ASP A 108 15.27 5.76 -2.70
C ASP A 108 14.23 4.85 -3.35
N SER A 109 13.69 3.89 -2.58
CA SER A 109 12.56 3.05 -3.04
C SER A 109 11.33 3.88 -3.39
N LEU A 110 11.01 4.92 -2.61
CA LEU A 110 9.87 5.81 -2.91
C LEU A 110 10.16 6.69 -4.13
N LYS A 111 11.38 7.21 -4.28
CA LYS A 111 11.80 8.01 -5.45
C LYS A 111 11.70 7.19 -6.74
N GLU A 112 12.15 5.94 -6.73
CA GLU A 112 12.06 5.04 -7.87
C GLU A 112 10.59 4.85 -8.31
N LYS A 113 9.70 4.60 -7.35
CA LYS A 113 8.24 4.45 -7.60
C LYS A 113 7.57 5.74 -8.08
N CYS A 114 8.12 6.91 -7.74
CA CYS A 114 7.62 8.22 -8.16
C CYS A 114 8.39 8.81 -9.36
N SER A 115 9.26 8.03 -10.02
CA SER A 115 10.05 8.52 -11.15
C SER A 115 9.20 8.77 -12.40
N ASP A 116 9.66 9.68 -13.27
CA ASP A 116 9.04 9.94 -14.57
C ASP A 116 8.94 8.67 -15.43
N ALA A 117 9.92 7.77 -15.29
CA ALA A 117 9.92 6.47 -15.95
C ALA A 117 8.73 5.60 -15.47
N THR A 118 8.52 5.52 -14.15
CA THR A 118 7.37 4.79 -13.58
C THR A 118 6.05 5.45 -13.97
N ALA A 119 5.98 6.78 -14.00
CA ALA A 119 4.79 7.51 -14.44
C ALA A 119 4.47 7.27 -15.92
N ALA A 120 5.49 7.25 -16.79
CA ALA A 120 5.36 6.97 -18.21
C ALA A 120 4.91 5.52 -18.49
N ASP A 121 5.48 4.54 -17.77
CA ASP A 121 5.06 3.14 -17.83
C ASP A 121 3.60 2.98 -17.39
N LEU A 122 3.20 3.61 -16.27
CA LEU A 122 1.82 3.58 -15.77
C LEU A 122 0.85 4.21 -16.77
N HIS A 123 1.22 5.35 -17.35
CA HIS A 123 0.43 6.01 -18.39
C HIS A 123 0.27 5.11 -19.62
N THR A 124 1.35 4.48 -20.08
CA THR A 124 1.35 3.58 -21.24
C THR A 124 0.43 2.38 -20.99
N ARG A 125 0.55 1.73 -19.83
CA ARG A 125 -0.33 0.60 -19.44
C ARG A 125 -1.80 1.00 -19.34
N THR A 126 -2.06 2.19 -18.79
CA THR A 126 -3.42 2.73 -18.67
C THR A 126 -4.00 3.03 -20.04
N LYS A 127 -3.22 3.65 -20.93
CA LYS A 127 -3.63 3.91 -22.32
C LYS A 127 -3.97 2.61 -23.06
N ALA A 128 -3.10 1.59 -22.96
CA ALA A 128 -3.35 0.28 -23.56
C ALA A 128 -4.62 -0.40 -23.01
N LEU A 129 -4.88 -0.29 -21.70
CA LEU A 129 -6.13 -0.79 -21.10
C LEU A 129 -7.36 -0.05 -21.62
N CYS A 130 -7.29 1.28 -21.73
CA CYS A 130 -8.41 2.07 -22.26
C CYS A 130 -8.70 1.73 -23.72
N GLU A 131 -7.67 1.61 -24.55
CA GLU A 131 -7.79 1.20 -25.96
C GLU A 131 -8.42 -0.20 -26.08
N ALA A 132 -7.96 -1.17 -25.28
CA ALA A 132 -8.50 -2.53 -25.26
C ALA A 132 -9.98 -2.61 -24.84
N ASN A 133 -10.46 -1.63 -24.07
CA ASN A 133 -11.85 -1.57 -23.58
C ASN A 133 -12.70 -0.50 -24.30
N GLN A 134 -12.21 0.07 -25.42
CA GLN A 134 -12.89 1.11 -26.19
C GLN A 134 -13.27 2.35 -25.35
N ILE A 135 -12.52 2.64 -24.29
CA ILE A 135 -12.71 3.81 -23.44
C ILE A 135 -12.01 4.98 -24.14
N ALA A 136 -12.78 5.97 -24.57
CA ALA A 136 -12.23 7.19 -25.15
C ALA A 136 -11.33 7.90 -24.13
N VAL A 137 -10.02 7.87 -24.36
CA VAL A 137 -9.06 8.69 -23.62
C VAL A 137 -9.02 10.05 -24.31
N PRO A 138 -9.41 11.16 -23.64
CA PRO A 138 -9.23 12.48 -24.19
C PRO A 138 -7.73 12.71 -24.39
N GLU A 139 -7.27 12.74 -25.63
CA GLU A 139 -5.94 13.25 -25.95
C GLU A 139 -5.88 14.69 -25.44
N PRO A 140 -4.84 15.09 -24.70
CA PRO A 140 -4.69 16.46 -24.26
C PRO A 140 -4.54 17.32 -25.52
N SER A 141 -5.65 17.95 -25.95
CA SER A 141 -5.62 18.96 -26.99
C SER A 141 -4.55 19.98 -26.63
N SER A 142 -3.61 20.19 -27.54
CA SER A 142 -2.53 21.17 -27.42
C SER A 142 -3.12 22.56 -27.16
N GLY A 143 -3.29 22.92 -25.89
CA GLY A 143 -3.94 24.18 -25.51
C GLY A 143 -4.54 24.24 -24.09
N GLN A 144 -4.70 23.12 -23.39
CA GLN A 144 -5.26 23.18 -22.03
C GLN A 144 -4.19 23.57 -21.00
N ARG A 145 -4.14 24.89 -20.70
CA ARG A 145 -3.29 25.53 -19.68
C ARG A 145 -3.41 24.76 -18.36
N ARG A 146 -2.40 23.94 -18.02
CA ARG A 146 -2.26 23.35 -16.68
C ARG A 146 -2.03 24.51 -15.70
N LYS A 147 -3.04 24.85 -14.89
CA LYS A 147 -2.83 25.68 -13.70
C LYS A 147 -2.03 24.83 -12.71
N THR A 148 -0.71 24.95 -12.74
CA THR A 148 0.15 24.57 -11.62
C THR A 148 -0.24 25.44 -10.43
N LYS A 149 -0.94 24.85 -9.46
CA LYS A 149 -1.09 25.46 -8.14
C LYS A 149 0.24 25.22 -7.41
N GLN A 150 1.18 26.14 -7.59
CA GLN A 150 2.39 26.19 -6.77
C GLN A 150 1.94 26.35 -5.32
N MET A 151 2.31 25.41 -4.46
CA MET A 151 2.05 25.51 -3.02
C MET A 151 3.17 26.34 -2.41
N ASP A 152 3.09 27.66 -2.59
CA ASP A 152 3.94 28.58 -1.85
C ASP A 152 3.48 28.65 -0.39
N GLY A 153 4.42 28.40 0.52
CA GLY A 153 4.34 28.83 1.91
C GLY A 153 3.70 27.85 2.90
N PHE A 154 4.52 26.93 3.42
CA PHE A 154 4.46 26.59 4.84
C PHE A 154 5.88 26.67 5.40
N VAL A 155 6.27 27.88 5.82
CA VAL A 155 7.26 28.07 6.88
C VAL A 155 6.44 28.26 8.15
N VAL A 156 6.62 27.35 9.10
CA VAL A 156 6.34 27.58 10.52
C VAL A 156 7.63 27.23 11.26
#